data_AF-A0A957S4N3-F1
#
_entry.id   AF-A0A957S4N3-F1
#
_cell.length_a   1.000
_cell.length_b   1.000
_cell.length_c   1.000
_cell.angle_alpha   90.00
_cell.angle_beta   90.00
_cell.angle_gamma   90.00
#
_symmetry.space_group_name_H-M   'P 1'
#
loop_
_entity.id
_entity.type
_entity.pdbx_description
1 polymer ?
#
loop_
_entity_poly.entity_id
_entity_poly.type
_entity_poly.pdbx_seq_one_letter_code
_entity_poly.pdbx_strand_id
1 'polypeptide(L)'
;MPITPMVRHRSCATICLLCLILLAVGCAPRSSSDAPIATALVTPAPGATATARRITLFDTTPTTVAPTTQPVATATGPNVVGQGEGNDAAVGDAEIRAAFATERSGFMVVVEGVVARRLADDNDGSRHQRFILALPSGHTVLVSHNIDLAPYVPLSEGDVVRLRGQYEWNEQGGVLHWTHHDPQGYHEEGWIEWEGARFE
;
A
#
# COMPACT_ATOMS: atom_id res chain seq x y z
N MET A 1 57.59 -9.23 10.04
CA MET A 1 56.79 -8.00 9.79
C MET A 1 56.76 -7.81 8.28
N PRO A 2 55.59 -7.72 7.65
CA PRO A 2 54.77 -6.50 7.74
C PRO A 2 53.30 -6.74 8.11
N ILE A 3 52.73 -5.70 8.71
CA ILE A 3 51.34 -5.55 9.13
C ILE A 3 50.58 -4.85 8.00
N THR A 4 49.64 -5.55 7.38
CA THR A 4 48.71 -4.97 6.40
C THR A 4 47.63 -4.18 7.14
N PRO A 5 47.33 -2.93 6.77
CA PRO A 5 46.27 -2.16 7.43
C PRO A 5 44.89 -2.70 7.02
N MET A 6 44.10 -3.09 8.01
CA MET A 6 42.67 -3.29 7.87
C MET A 6 42.01 -1.95 7.52
N VAL A 7 41.52 -1.83 6.29
CA VAL A 7 40.57 -0.78 5.91
C VAL A 7 39.24 -1.12 6.57
N ARG A 8 38.96 -0.46 7.70
CA ARG A 8 37.63 -0.48 8.32
C ARG A 8 36.64 0.17 7.34
N HIS A 9 35.87 -0.64 6.63
CA HIS A 9 34.68 -0.18 5.93
C HIS A 9 33.69 0.29 6.99
N ARG A 10 33.51 1.61 7.04
CA ARG A 10 32.48 2.25 7.86
C ARG A 10 31.13 1.89 7.24
N SER A 11 30.33 1.17 8.02
CA SER A 11 28.86 1.12 8.03
C SER A 11 28.13 1.57 6.76
N CYS A 12 27.59 0.63 6.00
CA CYS A 12 26.65 0.86 4.89
C CYS A 12 25.21 1.22 5.36
N ALA A 13 25.01 1.48 6.66
CA ALA A 13 23.71 1.72 7.27
C ALA A 13 23.27 3.20 7.24
N THR A 14 23.61 3.96 6.20
CA THR A 14 23.24 5.39 6.10
C THR A 14 22.79 5.83 4.70
N ILE A 15 22.55 4.89 3.78
CA ILE A 15 22.03 5.19 2.43
C ILE A 15 20.63 4.61 2.32
N CYS A 16 19.65 5.19 3.02
CA CYS A 16 18.21 5.11 2.64
C CYS A 16 17.26 5.96 3.50
N LEU A 17 17.75 6.94 4.27
CA LEU A 17 16.89 7.77 5.13
C LEU A 17 17.20 9.27 5.02
N LEU A 18 17.54 9.75 3.82
CA LEU A 18 17.77 11.18 3.57
C LEU A 18 17.13 11.60 2.24
N CYS A 19 15.80 11.57 2.21
CA CYS A 19 15.01 12.44 1.35
C CYS A 19 13.61 12.74 1.95
N LEU A 20 13.56 12.96 3.26
CA LEU A 20 12.48 13.71 3.89
C LEU A 20 13.12 14.92 4.59
N ILE A 21 12.50 16.09 4.44
CA ILE A 21 12.82 17.41 5.01
C ILE A 21 13.68 18.31 4.10
N LEU A 22 13.04 19.15 3.29
CA LEU A 22 13.27 20.61 3.25
C LEU A 22 12.21 21.35 2.40
N LEU A 23 11.08 21.73 3.00
CA LEU A 23 10.28 22.86 2.52
C LEU A 23 9.61 23.58 3.69
N ALA A 24 10.33 24.52 4.30
CA ALA A 24 9.74 25.65 4.99
C ALA A 24 10.79 26.77 5.16
N VAL A 25 10.56 27.91 4.50
CA VAL A 25 10.55 29.28 5.06
C VAL A 25 10.62 30.26 3.89
N GLY A 26 9.55 31.03 3.72
CA GLY A 26 9.44 32.09 2.73
C GLY A 26 8.14 32.88 2.92
N CYS A 27 8.05 33.59 4.03
CA CYS A 27 6.95 34.52 4.37
C CYS A 27 7.05 35.80 3.51
N ALA A 28 5.94 36.23 2.87
CA ALA A 28 5.64 37.64 2.58
C ALA A 28 4.17 37.83 2.11
N PRO A 29 3.55 39.02 2.27
CA PRO A 29 2.14 39.15 2.64
C PRO A 29 1.17 39.77 1.59
N ARG A 30 -0.12 39.56 1.86
CA ARG A 30 -1.36 40.32 1.52
C ARG A 30 -1.62 40.74 0.05
N SER A 31 -2.79 40.31 -0.45
CA SER A 31 -3.70 41.22 -1.16
C SER A 31 -5.16 40.86 -0.84
N SER A 32 -5.88 41.88 -0.38
CA SER A 32 -7.29 41.93 -0.03
C SER A 32 -8.18 41.93 -1.27
N SER A 33 -9.29 41.20 -1.23
CA SER A 33 -10.53 41.57 -1.94
C SER A 33 -11.72 40.92 -1.24
N ASP A 34 -12.53 41.78 -0.61
CA ASP A 34 -13.87 41.50 -0.14
C ASP A 34 -14.80 41.06 -1.28
N ALA A 35 -15.63 40.04 -1.02
CA ALA A 35 -17.08 40.11 -1.21
C ALA A 35 -17.76 38.81 -0.72
N PRO A 36 -18.85 38.90 0.06
CA PRO A 36 -19.57 37.74 0.59
C PRO A 36 -20.58 37.21 -0.44
N ILE A 37 -20.62 35.89 -0.63
CA ILE A 37 -21.67 35.23 -1.42
C ILE A 37 -22.47 34.30 -0.51
N ALA A 38 -23.65 34.82 -0.13
CA ALA A 38 -24.91 34.14 0.17
C ALA A 38 -24.88 32.71 0.76
N THR A 39 -25.16 32.66 2.06
CA THR A 39 -25.79 31.54 2.75
C THR A 39 -27.13 31.20 2.10
N ALA A 40 -27.19 30.12 1.32
CA ALA A 40 -28.45 29.51 0.91
C ALA A 40 -28.85 28.44 1.94
N LEU A 41 -29.83 28.79 2.77
CA LEU A 41 -30.55 27.87 3.64
C LEU A 41 -31.39 26.94 2.76
N VAL A 42 -30.93 25.70 2.55
CA VAL A 42 -31.79 24.63 2.06
C VAL A 42 -32.61 24.12 3.24
N THR A 43 -33.90 24.43 3.23
CA THR A 43 -34.90 23.89 4.14
C THR A 43 -35.21 22.45 3.73
N PRO A 44 -35.13 21.44 4.62
CA PRO A 44 -35.63 20.11 4.31
C PRO A 44 -37.16 20.08 4.37
N ALA A 45 -37.78 19.51 3.34
CA ALA A 45 -39.21 19.26 3.25
C ALA A 45 -39.66 18.20 4.29
N PRO A 46 -40.86 18.34 4.89
CA PRO A 46 -41.39 17.35 5.83
C PRO A 46 -42.19 16.27 5.10
N GLY A 47 -41.99 15.01 5.50
CA GLY A 47 -43.00 13.95 5.33
C GLY A 47 -42.59 12.75 4.49
N ALA A 48 -42.09 11.71 5.17
CA ALA A 48 -42.40 10.33 4.82
C ALA A 48 -42.32 9.47 6.08
N THR A 49 -43.48 9.19 6.64
CA THR A 49 -43.72 8.28 7.77
C THR A 49 -43.31 6.86 7.37
N ALA A 50 -42.15 6.40 7.84
CA ALA A 50 -41.78 5.00 7.76
C ALA A 50 -42.18 4.30 9.07
N THR A 51 -43.26 3.53 8.98
CA THR A 51 -43.79 2.63 10.01
C THR A 51 -42.68 1.80 10.66
N ALA A 52 -42.53 1.96 11.98
CA ALA A 52 -41.77 1.05 12.83
C ALA A 52 -42.40 -0.35 12.74
N ARG A 53 -41.74 -1.26 12.01
CA ARG A 53 -42.06 -2.68 12.06
C ARG A 53 -41.31 -3.32 13.22
N ARG A 54 -42.11 -3.69 14.22
CA ARG A 54 -41.78 -4.55 15.36
C ARG A 54 -41.26 -5.89 14.84
N ILE A 55 -39.93 -6.04 14.75
CA ILE A 55 -39.30 -7.33 14.50
C ILE A 55 -39.25 -8.05 15.84
N THR A 56 -39.89 -9.21 15.87
CA THR A 56 -39.90 -10.17 16.97
C THR A 56 -38.47 -10.56 17.34
N LEU A 57 -38.13 -10.41 18.62
CA LEU A 57 -36.99 -11.02 19.27
C LEU A 57 -37.06 -12.54 19.05
N PHE A 58 -36.12 -13.09 18.27
CA PHE A 58 -35.86 -14.52 18.27
C PHE A 58 -34.94 -14.81 19.45
N ASP A 59 -35.52 -15.50 20.43
CA ASP A 59 -34.79 -16.22 21.47
C ASP A 59 -34.07 -17.41 20.81
N THR A 60 -32.75 -17.35 20.75
CA THR A 60 -31.92 -18.52 20.44
C THR A 60 -31.02 -18.77 21.63
N THR A 61 -31.39 -19.78 22.40
CA THR A 61 -30.59 -20.39 23.44
C THR A 61 -29.24 -20.87 22.89
N PRO A 62 -28.12 -20.71 23.64
CA PRO A 62 -26.85 -21.28 23.23
C PRO A 62 -26.86 -22.77 23.52
N THR A 63 -26.89 -23.60 22.46
CA THR A 63 -26.58 -25.03 22.59
C THR A 63 -25.07 -25.20 22.67
N THR A 64 -24.59 -25.53 23.86
CA THR A 64 -23.25 -26.05 24.13
C THR A 64 -23.07 -27.38 23.39
N VAL A 65 -22.24 -27.41 22.36
CA VAL A 65 -21.72 -28.64 21.76
C VAL A 65 -20.25 -28.78 22.15
N ALA A 66 -19.94 -29.89 22.83
CA ALA A 66 -18.61 -30.25 23.28
C ALA A 66 -17.64 -30.49 22.10
N PRO A 67 -16.33 -30.31 22.28
CA PRO A 67 -15.35 -30.50 21.22
C PRO A 67 -15.16 -32.00 20.97
N THR A 68 -15.53 -32.45 19.77
CA THR A 68 -15.15 -33.78 19.28
C THR A 68 -13.89 -33.63 18.45
N THR A 69 -12.78 -34.13 19.00
CA THR A 69 -11.54 -34.37 18.27
C THR A 69 -11.77 -35.49 17.26
N GLN A 70 -11.66 -35.18 15.97
CA GLN A 70 -11.42 -36.18 14.93
C GLN A 70 -10.26 -35.74 14.03
N PRO A 71 -9.38 -36.67 13.63
CA PRO A 71 -8.16 -36.36 12.89
C PRO A 71 -8.50 -36.11 11.43
N VAL A 72 -8.13 -34.94 10.90
CA VAL A 72 -8.22 -34.71 9.45
C VAL A 72 -7.02 -35.38 8.80
N ALA A 73 -7.35 -36.44 8.06
CA ALA A 73 -6.46 -37.16 7.19
C ALA A 73 -5.94 -36.27 6.04
N THR A 74 -4.70 -36.51 5.68
CA THR A 74 -4.01 -36.04 4.49
C THR A 74 -4.83 -36.34 3.23
N ALA A 75 -5.42 -35.30 2.63
CA ALA A 75 -6.00 -35.38 1.29
C ALA A 75 -5.10 -34.61 0.32
N THR A 76 -4.30 -35.36 -0.43
CA THR A 76 -3.58 -34.88 -1.61
C THR A 76 -4.59 -34.74 -2.75
N GLY A 77 -4.90 -33.51 -3.16
CA GLY A 77 -5.77 -33.15 -4.28
C GLY A 77 -5.40 -31.77 -4.84
N PRO A 78 -5.67 -31.48 -6.13
CA PRO A 78 -4.88 -30.55 -6.93
C PRO A 78 -5.31 -29.07 -6.84
N ASN A 79 -4.29 -28.19 -6.86
CA ASN A 79 -4.29 -26.79 -7.30
C ASN A 79 -5.46 -25.88 -6.83
N VAL A 80 -5.31 -25.30 -5.63
CA VAL A 80 -6.08 -24.13 -5.14
C VAL A 80 -5.19 -22.88 -5.20
N VAL A 81 -4.62 -22.54 -6.36
CA VAL A 81 -3.75 -21.36 -6.47
C VAL A 81 -4.55 -20.04 -6.54
N GLY A 82 -5.83 -20.06 -6.94
CA GLY A 82 -6.59 -18.83 -7.19
C GLY A 82 -7.23 -18.13 -5.97
N GLN A 83 -7.32 -18.76 -4.79
CA GLN A 83 -8.01 -18.16 -3.64
C GLN A 83 -7.07 -17.54 -2.60
N GLY A 84 -5.83 -18.02 -2.47
CA GLY A 84 -4.86 -17.45 -1.54
C GLY A 84 -4.40 -16.06 -1.97
N GLU A 85 -4.10 -15.92 -3.26
CA GLU A 85 -3.51 -14.69 -3.80
C GLU A 85 -4.50 -13.51 -3.70
N GLY A 86 -5.75 -13.67 -4.14
CA GLY A 86 -6.75 -12.59 -4.01
C GLY A 86 -6.99 -12.13 -2.57
N ASN A 87 -6.90 -13.05 -1.60
CA ASN A 87 -7.06 -12.72 -0.18
C ASN A 87 -5.89 -11.90 0.36
N ASP A 88 -4.65 -12.22 -0.02
CA ASP A 88 -3.46 -11.49 0.46
C ASP A 88 -3.49 -10.01 0.05
N ALA A 89 -3.93 -9.71 -1.18
CA ALA A 89 -4.02 -8.32 -1.66
C ALA A 89 -5.12 -7.53 -0.92
N ALA A 90 -6.26 -8.14 -0.63
CA ALA A 90 -7.32 -7.51 0.15
C ALA A 90 -6.89 -7.24 1.61
N VAL A 91 -6.13 -8.17 2.20
CA VAL A 91 -5.52 -7.98 3.52
C VAL A 91 -4.50 -6.83 3.48
N GLY A 92 -3.65 -6.78 2.46
CA GLY A 92 -2.65 -5.74 2.31
C GLY A 92 -3.24 -4.34 2.11
N ASP A 93 -4.31 -4.19 1.33
CA ASP A 93 -5.05 -2.93 1.22
C ASP A 93 -5.59 -2.47 2.59
N ALA A 94 -6.22 -3.38 3.33
CA ALA A 94 -6.71 -3.09 4.68
C ALA A 94 -5.57 -2.71 5.65
N GLU A 95 -4.42 -3.36 5.53
CA GLU A 95 -3.22 -3.08 6.34
C GLU A 95 -2.63 -1.71 6.03
N ILE A 96 -2.44 -1.35 4.74
CA ILE A 96 -1.95 -0.04 4.33
C ILE A 96 -2.89 1.06 4.84
N ARG A 97 -4.20 0.91 4.67
CA ARG A 97 -5.18 1.88 5.17
C ARG A 97 -5.06 2.06 6.70
N ALA A 98 -4.90 0.97 7.43
CA ALA A 98 -4.70 1.03 8.89
C ALA A 98 -3.35 1.67 9.25
N ALA A 99 -2.27 1.34 8.54
CA ALA A 99 -0.95 1.90 8.72
C ALA A 99 -0.90 3.39 8.39
N PHE A 100 -1.64 3.85 7.38
CA PHE A 100 -1.77 5.26 7.06
C PHE A 100 -2.43 6.04 8.19
N ALA A 101 -3.52 5.50 8.75
CA ALA A 101 -4.23 6.12 9.88
C ALA A 101 -3.42 6.15 11.18
N THR A 102 -2.38 5.31 11.31
CA THR A 102 -1.54 5.21 12.51
C THR A 102 -0.06 5.50 12.26
N GLU A 103 0.28 6.08 11.11
CA GLU A 103 1.63 6.49 10.71
C GLU A 103 2.68 5.37 10.81
N ARG A 104 2.31 4.13 10.49
CA ARG A 104 3.22 2.96 10.51
C ARG A 104 3.92 2.75 9.18
N SER A 105 5.16 2.27 9.24
CA SER A 105 6.04 2.01 8.09
C SER A 105 6.84 0.72 8.27
N GLY A 106 7.64 0.35 7.26
CA GLY A 106 8.73 -0.63 7.37
C GLY A 106 8.30 -2.09 7.26
N PHE A 107 7.10 -2.37 6.73
CA PHE A 107 6.58 -3.73 6.60
C PHE A 107 6.36 -4.12 5.13
N MET A 108 6.63 -5.38 4.81
CA MET A 108 6.33 -5.95 3.49
C MET A 108 4.84 -6.25 3.38
N VAL A 109 4.27 -5.94 2.22
CA VAL A 109 2.85 -6.14 1.95
C VAL A 109 2.64 -6.52 0.49
N VAL A 110 1.62 -7.34 0.24
CA VAL A 110 1.13 -7.63 -1.10
C VAL A 110 -0.14 -6.84 -1.33
N VAL A 111 -0.23 -6.13 -2.44
CA VAL A 111 -1.43 -5.39 -2.84
C VAL A 111 -1.75 -5.61 -4.31
N GLU A 112 -3.00 -5.38 -4.66
CA GLU A 112 -3.46 -5.32 -6.04
C GLU A 112 -4.24 -4.01 -6.21
N GLY A 113 -4.00 -3.32 -7.31
CA GLY A 113 -4.62 -2.04 -7.58
C GLY A 113 -4.55 -1.62 -9.03
N VAL A 114 -5.15 -0.48 -9.33
CA VAL A 114 -5.19 0.09 -10.67
C VAL A 114 -4.16 1.22 -10.76
N VAL A 115 -3.36 1.23 -11.82
CA VAL A 115 -2.44 2.33 -12.14
C VAL A 115 -3.28 3.58 -12.43
N ALA A 116 -3.41 4.44 -11.43
CA ALA A 116 -4.20 5.65 -11.54
C ALA A 116 -3.50 6.73 -12.36
N ARG A 117 -2.16 6.76 -12.29
CA ARG A 117 -1.34 7.73 -13.02
C ARG A 117 0.08 7.27 -13.20
N ARG A 118 0.67 7.50 -14.37
CA ARG A 118 2.11 7.40 -14.56
C ARG A 118 2.81 8.72 -14.24
N LEU A 119 3.94 8.64 -13.56
CA LEU A 119 4.79 9.79 -13.30
C LEU A 119 6.04 9.71 -14.18
N ALA A 120 6.77 10.82 -14.28
CA ALA A 120 8.11 10.78 -14.87
C ALA A 120 9.00 9.87 -14.03
N ASP A 121 9.83 9.06 -14.67
CA ASP A 121 10.81 8.24 -13.97
C ASP A 121 11.78 9.15 -13.19
N ASP A 122 12.16 8.69 -12.02
CA ASP A 122 13.26 9.30 -11.26
C ASP A 122 14.58 8.77 -11.83
N ASN A 123 15.46 9.68 -12.25
CA ASN A 123 16.76 9.36 -12.83
C ASN A 123 17.93 9.91 -12.00
N ASP A 124 17.65 10.48 -10.82
CA ASP A 124 18.68 11.01 -9.94
C ASP A 124 19.14 9.90 -8.96
N GLY A 125 20.38 9.45 -9.10
CA GLY A 125 20.89 8.31 -8.32
C GLY A 125 20.45 6.98 -8.91
N SER A 126 19.99 6.04 -8.07
CA SER A 126 19.38 4.79 -8.55
C SER A 126 18.07 5.12 -9.26
N ARG A 127 17.88 4.61 -10.46
CA ARG A 127 16.73 4.96 -11.30
C ARG A 127 15.48 4.25 -10.81
N HIS A 128 14.37 4.97 -10.77
CA HIS A 128 13.07 4.42 -10.37
C HIS A 128 11.97 4.75 -11.37
N GLN A 129 11.24 3.72 -11.78
CA GLN A 129 9.93 3.90 -12.39
C GLN A 129 8.93 4.31 -11.31
N ARG A 130 8.14 5.34 -11.59
CA ARG A 130 7.16 5.88 -10.63
C ARG A 130 5.75 5.93 -11.18
N PHE A 131 4.79 5.49 -10.39
CA PHE A 131 3.37 5.58 -10.71
C PHE A 131 2.51 5.59 -9.45
N ILE A 132 1.31 6.15 -9.55
CA ILE A 132 0.31 6.13 -8.48
C ILE A 132 -0.57 4.90 -8.65
N LEU A 133 -0.67 4.10 -7.61
CA LEU A 133 -1.54 2.94 -7.53
C LEU A 133 -2.77 3.30 -6.68
N ALA A 134 -3.96 3.13 -7.24
CA ALA A 134 -5.22 3.21 -6.51
C ALA A 134 -5.61 1.81 -6.01
N LEU A 135 -5.75 1.69 -4.70
CA LEU A 135 -6.18 0.45 -4.04
C LEU A 135 -7.73 0.36 -4.01
N PRO A 136 -8.31 -0.84 -3.85
CA PRO A 136 -9.77 -1.03 -3.78
C PRO A 136 -10.46 -0.20 -2.69
N SER A 137 -9.77 0.10 -1.58
CA SER A 137 -10.25 0.99 -0.52
C SER A 137 -10.40 2.47 -0.93
N GLY A 138 -9.86 2.86 -2.09
CA GLY A 138 -9.74 4.25 -2.52
C GLY A 138 -8.48 4.95 -1.99
N HIS A 139 -7.68 4.28 -1.16
CA HIS A 139 -6.36 4.78 -0.76
C HIS A 139 -5.40 4.75 -1.95
N THR A 140 -4.49 5.71 -2.03
CA THR A 140 -3.48 5.77 -3.09
C THR A 140 -2.08 5.72 -2.51
N VAL A 141 -1.19 5.00 -3.19
CA VAL A 141 0.23 4.92 -2.84
C VAL A 141 1.09 5.26 -4.05
N LEU A 142 2.24 5.89 -3.82
CA LEU A 142 3.29 5.98 -4.82
C LEU A 142 4.02 4.64 -4.90
N VAL A 143 4.19 4.07 -6.08
CA VAL A 143 5.11 2.96 -6.30
C VAL A 143 6.43 3.52 -6.82
N SER A 144 7.54 3.14 -6.20
CA SER A 144 8.90 3.46 -6.61
C SER A 144 9.66 2.18 -6.92
N HIS A 145 9.67 1.76 -8.18
CA HIS A 145 10.26 0.51 -8.64
C HIS A 145 11.66 0.76 -9.18
N ASN A 146 12.68 0.17 -8.54
CA ASN A 146 14.07 0.37 -8.92
C ASN A 146 14.41 -0.37 -10.22
N ILE A 147 14.57 0.37 -11.32
CA ILE A 147 14.80 -0.18 -12.66
C ILE A 147 16.29 -0.40 -12.99
N ASP A 148 17.17 -0.18 -12.01
CA ASP A 148 18.55 -0.67 -12.07
C ASP A 148 18.68 -2.10 -11.55
N LEU A 149 17.74 -2.54 -10.70
CA LEU A 149 17.72 -3.87 -10.10
C LEU A 149 16.74 -4.83 -10.78
N ALA A 150 15.61 -4.30 -11.28
CA ALA A 150 14.58 -5.07 -11.97
C ALA A 150 14.25 -4.47 -13.35
N PRO A 151 13.63 -5.23 -14.27
CA PRO A 151 13.20 -4.71 -15.57
C PRO A 151 12.07 -3.68 -15.47
N TYR A 152 12.07 -2.66 -16.35
CA TYR A 152 10.97 -1.70 -16.46
C TYR A 152 9.63 -2.38 -16.77
N VAL A 153 8.57 -2.00 -16.07
CA VAL A 153 7.22 -2.55 -16.29
C VAL A 153 6.48 -1.67 -17.30
N PRO A 154 6.03 -2.17 -18.46
CA PRO A 154 5.47 -1.34 -19.53
C PRO A 154 3.99 -0.95 -19.29
N LEU A 155 3.73 -0.36 -18.11
CA LEU A 155 2.40 0.01 -17.63
C LEU A 155 1.78 1.18 -18.40
N SER A 156 0.45 1.20 -18.41
CA SER A 156 -0.43 2.28 -18.82
C SER A 156 -1.40 2.65 -17.70
N GLU A 157 -2.00 3.84 -17.77
CA GLU A 157 -3.07 4.21 -16.85
C GLU A 157 -4.29 3.30 -17.07
N GLY A 158 -4.87 2.80 -15.98
CA GLY A 158 -5.98 1.84 -16.00
C GLY A 158 -5.55 0.37 -15.89
N ASP A 159 -4.25 0.07 -15.99
CA ASP A 159 -3.76 -1.30 -15.83
C ASP A 159 -3.95 -1.80 -14.39
N VAL A 160 -4.30 -3.08 -14.25
CA VAL A 160 -4.32 -3.75 -12.95
C VAL A 160 -2.95 -4.36 -12.72
N VAL A 161 -2.36 -4.05 -11.56
CA VAL A 161 -1.08 -4.60 -11.13
C VAL A 161 -1.21 -5.20 -9.75
N ARG A 162 -0.54 -6.32 -9.54
CA ARG A 162 -0.33 -6.92 -8.24
C ARG A 162 1.15 -6.75 -7.90
N LEU A 163 1.47 -6.39 -6.67
CA LEU A 163 2.87 -6.21 -6.29
C LEU A 163 3.12 -6.55 -4.83
N ARG A 164 4.35 -6.99 -4.55
CA ARG A 164 4.91 -7.11 -3.20
C ARG A 164 5.99 -6.05 -3.02
N GLY A 165 5.90 -5.29 -1.94
CA GLY A 165 6.90 -4.28 -1.59
C GLY A 165 6.83 -3.89 -0.13
N GLN A 166 7.79 -3.09 0.32
CA GLN A 166 7.76 -2.47 1.65
C GLN A 166 6.93 -1.19 1.61
N TYR A 167 6.06 -1.00 2.59
CA TYR A 167 5.30 0.25 2.74
C TYR A 167 6.01 1.24 3.67
N GLU A 168 6.13 2.48 3.23
CA GLU A 168 6.64 3.61 4.00
C GLU A 168 5.61 4.72 4.06
N TRP A 169 5.25 5.17 5.26
CA TRP A 169 4.30 6.24 5.47
C TRP A 169 4.83 7.61 5.02
N ASN A 170 3.93 8.42 4.44
CA ASN A 170 4.07 9.87 4.31
C ASN A 170 2.67 10.52 4.26
N GLU A 171 2.59 11.85 4.35
CA GLU A 171 1.31 12.60 4.32
C GLU A 171 0.51 12.46 3.01
N GLN A 172 1.12 11.94 1.94
CA GLN A 172 0.52 11.80 0.60
C GLN A 172 -0.07 10.40 0.35
N GLY A 173 -0.08 9.52 1.35
CA GLY A 173 -0.62 8.16 1.25
C GLY A 173 0.44 7.06 1.34
N GLY A 174 1.72 7.41 1.38
CA GLY A 174 2.83 6.47 1.50
C GLY A 174 3.42 6.01 0.18
N VAL A 175 4.53 5.26 0.28
CA VAL A 175 5.32 4.73 -0.83
C VAL A 175 5.44 3.22 -0.69
N LEU A 176 5.28 2.50 -1.80
CA LEU A 176 5.72 1.12 -1.95
C LEU A 176 7.04 1.10 -2.70
N HIS A 177 8.09 0.62 -2.03
CA HIS A 177 9.43 0.41 -2.57
C HIS A 177 9.88 -1.02 -2.28
N TRP A 178 11.15 -1.39 -2.56
CA TRP A 178 11.60 -2.78 -2.49
C TRP A 178 10.72 -3.73 -3.30
N THR A 179 10.32 -3.32 -4.52
CA THR A 179 9.50 -4.11 -5.44
C THR A 179 10.35 -4.91 -6.42
N HIS A 180 11.49 -5.42 -5.94
CA HIS A 180 12.48 -6.15 -6.71
C HIS A 180 13.18 -7.19 -5.83
N HIS A 181 13.91 -8.10 -6.47
CA HIS A 181 14.84 -9.00 -5.80
C HIS A 181 16.04 -8.20 -5.24
N ASP A 182 16.43 -8.42 -3.99
CA ASP A 182 17.69 -8.02 -3.38
C ASP A 182 18.78 -9.05 -3.73
N PRO A 183 19.70 -8.73 -4.65
CA PRO A 183 20.72 -9.68 -5.09
C PRO A 183 21.69 -10.10 -3.97
N GLN A 184 21.72 -9.36 -2.86
CA GLN A 184 22.55 -9.68 -1.70
C GLN A 184 21.80 -10.41 -0.59
N GLY A 185 20.46 -10.47 -0.65
CA GLY A 185 19.61 -11.17 0.32
C GLY A 185 19.65 -10.61 1.74
N TYR A 186 19.85 -9.30 1.89
CA TYR A 186 19.81 -8.60 3.17
C TYR A 186 18.41 -8.10 3.54
N HIS A 187 17.54 -7.92 2.55
CA HIS A 187 16.18 -7.46 2.72
C HIS A 187 15.18 -8.48 2.16
N GLU A 188 13.94 -8.43 2.65
CA GLU A 188 12.86 -9.20 2.06
C GLU A 188 12.57 -8.75 0.62
N GLU A 189 12.35 -9.74 -0.24
CA GLU A 189 12.21 -9.59 -1.70
C GLU A 189 10.88 -8.98 -2.13
N GLY A 190 10.84 -8.20 -3.19
CA GLY A 190 9.58 -7.76 -3.80
C GLY A 190 9.50 -8.05 -5.27
N TRP A 191 8.36 -7.72 -5.85
CA TRP A 191 8.07 -7.95 -7.26
C TRP A 191 6.87 -7.14 -7.70
N ILE A 192 6.74 -6.93 -9.02
CA ILE A 192 5.52 -6.46 -9.67
C ILE A 192 5.04 -7.54 -10.64
N GLU A 193 3.74 -7.81 -10.64
CA GLU A 193 3.05 -8.68 -11.59
C GLU A 193 2.08 -7.86 -12.44
N TRP A 194 2.21 -8.03 -13.75
CA TRP A 194 1.37 -7.38 -14.74
C TRP A 194 1.27 -8.26 -15.99
N GLU A 195 0.05 -8.44 -16.50
CA GLU A 195 -0.26 -9.28 -17.67
C GLU A 195 0.32 -10.71 -17.60
N GLY A 196 0.39 -11.29 -16.40
CA GLY A 196 0.92 -12.64 -16.17
C GLY A 196 2.45 -12.75 -16.21
N ALA A 197 3.17 -11.62 -16.31
CA ALA A 197 4.61 -11.54 -16.16
C ALA A 197 4.98 -10.96 -14.79
N ARG A 198 6.06 -11.48 -14.19
CA ARG A 198 6.67 -10.95 -12.96
C ARG A 198 7.95 -10.19 -13.29
N PHE A 199 8.13 -9.06 -12.61
CA PHE A 199 9.25 -8.13 -12.71
C PHE A 199 9.88 -8.02 -11.32
N GLU A 200 11.11 -8.51 -11.16
CA GLU A 200 11.88 -8.51 -9.90
C GLU A 200 13.39 -8.46 -10.17
#